data_AF-A0A1G4QIN5-F1
#
_entry.id   AF-A0A1G4QIN5-F1
#
_cell.length_a   1.000
_cell.length_b   1.000
_cell.length_c   1.000
_cell.angle_alpha   90.00
_cell.angle_beta   90.00
_cell.angle_gamma   90.00
#
_symmetry.space_group_name_H-M   'P 1'
#
loop_
_entity.id
_entity.type
_entity.pdbx_description
1 polymer ?
#
loop_
_entity_poly.entity_id
_entity_poly.type
_entity_poly.pdbx_seq_one_letter_code
_entity_poly.pdbx_strand_id
1 'polypeptide(L)'
;MPIATLSANILKRLCATNFSMAYREFNRLVQAIVKANEKKDSNIGIESTIISFDLKDNVIILRPGAITKKMLQEALKGKYTVNYATTEIDF
;
A
#
# COMPACT_ATOMS: atom_id res chain seq x y z
N MET A 1 -10.49 -12.47 -12.99
CA MET A 1 -9.86 -11.33 -13.68
C MET A 1 -9.06 -10.54 -12.65
N PRO A 2 -7.75 -10.32 -12.82
CA PRO A 2 -6.99 -9.41 -11.96
C PRO A 2 -7.57 -7.98 -12.04
N ILE A 3 -7.65 -7.29 -10.90
CA ILE A 3 -8.17 -5.91 -10.83
C ILE A 3 -6.99 -4.98 -10.53
N ALA A 4 -6.63 -4.14 -11.48
CA ALA A 4 -5.70 -3.04 -11.23
C ALA A 4 -6.43 -1.94 -10.45
N THR A 5 -5.83 -1.49 -9.34
CA THR A 5 -6.42 -0.46 -8.49
C THR A 5 -5.35 0.36 -7.80
N LEU A 6 -5.68 1.62 -7.51
CA LEU A 6 -4.91 2.56 -6.72
C LEU A 6 -5.76 3.01 -5.51
N SER A 7 -5.21 3.87 -4.66
CA SER A 7 -6.01 4.51 -3.62
C SER A 7 -7.14 5.34 -4.23
N ALA A 8 -8.32 5.27 -3.61
CA ALA A 8 -9.52 5.94 -4.11
C ALA A 8 -9.55 7.43 -3.72
N ASN A 9 -8.67 8.23 -4.33
CA ASN A 9 -8.63 9.67 -4.19
C ASN A 9 -8.26 10.39 -5.50
N ILE A 10 -8.66 11.66 -5.62
CA ILE A 10 -8.09 12.55 -6.64
C ILE A 10 -6.60 12.78 -6.34
N LEU A 11 -5.79 12.89 -7.40
CA LEU A 11 -4.34 13.08 -7.30
C LEU A 11 -3.98 14.23 -6.34
N LYS A 12 -2.91 14.02 -5.55
CA LYS A 12 -2.41 14.94 -4.50
C LYS A 12 -3.35 15.18 -3.30
N ARG A 13 -4.46 14.46 -3.20
CA ARG A 13 -5.30 14.45 -1.99
C ARG A 13 -4.99 13.23 -1.11
N LEU A 14 -5.45 13.30 0.13
CA LEU A 14 -5.36 12.19 1.07
C LEU A 14 -6.11 10.97 0.54
N CYS A 15 -5.53 9.79 0.73
CA CYS A 15 -6.14 8.53 0.36
C CYS A 15 -7.42 8.27 1.16
N ALA A 16 -8.47 7.79 0.49
CA ALA A 16 -9.72 7.46 1.15
C ALA A 16 -9.56 6.21 2.02
N THR A 17 -9.92 6.33 3.30
CA THR A 17 -9.90 5.20 4.26
C THR A 17 -11.31 4.73 4.62
N ASN A 18 -12.34 5.47 4.22
CA ASN A 18 -13.76 5.16 4.43
C ASN A 18 -14.61 5.52 3.21
N PHE A 19 -15.85 5.02 3.20
CA PHE A 19 -16.79 5.27 2.09
C PHE A 19 -17.08 6.75 1.88
N SER A 20 -17.26 7.52 2.96
CA SER A 20 -17.60 8.95 2.87
C SER A 20 -16.50 9.75 2.18
N MET A 21 -15.23 9.42 2.41
CA MET A 21 -14.09 10.00 1.70
C MET A 21 -14.14 9.66 0.21
N ALA A 22 -14.30 8.38 -0.15
CA ALA A 22 -14.37 7.96 -1.55
C ALA A 22 -15.56 8.60 -2.29
N TYR A 23 -16.73 8.68 -1.64
CA TYR A 23 -17.90 9.34 -2.17
C TYR A 23 -17.66 10.84 -2.39
N ARG A 24 -17.03 11.53 -1.43
CA ARG A 24 -16.66 12.94 -1.59
C ARG A 24 -15.72 13.17 -2.77
N GLU A 25 -14.78 12.26 -3.00
CA GLU A 25 -13.80 12.38 -4.10
C GLU A 25 -14.42 12.04 -5.47
N PHE A 26 -15.27 11.01 -5.57
CA PHE A 26 -15.65 10.42 -6.86
C PHE A 26 -17.15 10.36 -7.16
N ASN A 27 -18.02 10.90 -6.30
CA ASN A 27 -19.45 10.92 -6.60
C ASN A 27 -19.72 11.59 -7.96
N ARG A 28 -20.45 10.88 -8.83
CA ARG A 28 -20.74 11.25 -10.23
C ARG A 28 -19.54 11.27 -11.20
N LEU A 29 -18.35 10.85 -10.76
CA LEU A 29 -17.15 10.74 -11.61
C LEU A 29 -16.82 9.31 -12.01
N VAL A 30 -17.35 8.32 -11.29
CA VAL A 30 -17.14 6.89 -11.55
C VAL A 30 -18.48 6.17 -11.64
N GLN A 31 -18.49 5.01 -12.31
CA GLN A 31 -19.71 4.22 -12.52
C GLN A 31 -20.29 3.65 -11.22
N ALA A 32 -19.43 3.31 -10.26
CA ALA A 32 -19.86 2.74 -9.00
C ALA A 32 -18.85 3.00 -7.87
N ILE A 33 -19.36 3.10 -6.64
CA ILE A 33 -18.58 3.11 -5.40
C ILE A 33 -19.20 2.06 -4.49
N VAL A 34 -18.40 1.07 -4.07
CA VAL A 34 -18.88 -0.02 -3.22
C VAL A 34 -18.82 0.41 -1.76
N LYS A 35 -19.96 0.35 -1.06
CA LYS A 35 -20.05 0.58 0.39
C LYS A 35 -20.05 -0.76 1.11
N ALA A 36 -19.20 -0.92 2.12
CA ALA A 36 -19.25 -2.09 2.99
C ALA A 36 -20.55 -2.09 3.83
N ASN A 37 -21.11 -3.28 4.05
CA ASN A 37 -22.40 -3.45 4.75
C ASN A 37 -22.28 -3.14 6.25
N GLU A 38 -21.12 -3.46 6.84
CA GLU A 38 -20.77 -3.12 8.22
C GLU A 38 -20.09 -1.75 8.27
N LYS A 39 -20.11 -1.06 9.42
CA LYS A 39 -19.32 0.17 9.70
C LYS A 39 -17.81 -0.12 9.73
N LYS A 40 -17.32 -0.85 8.74
CA LYS A 40 -15.96 -1.33 8.65
C LYS A 40 -15.26 -0.51 7.58
N ASP A 41 -14.70 0.59 8.05
CA ASP A 41 -13.72 1.35 7.31
C ASP A 41 -12.41 0.55 7.23
N SER A 42 -11.41 1.11 6.56
CA SER A 42 -10.09 0.47 6.47
C SER A 42 -9.52 0.22 7.87
N ASN A 43 -9.28 -1.05 8.23
CA ASN A 43 -8.76 -1.41 9.55
C ASN A 43 -7.35 -0.84 9.84
N ILE A 44 -6.56 -0.61 8.78
CA ILE A 44 -5.17 -0.16 8.87
C ILE A 44 -5.04 1.34 8.59
N GLY A 45 -5.74 1.85 7.58
CA GLY A 45 -5.78 3.28 7.26
C GLY A 45 -4.55 3.87 6.56
N ILE A 46 -3.53 3.06 6.26
CA ILE A 46 -2.37 3.40 5.44
C ILE A 46 -2.20 2.39 4.30
N GLU A 47 -1.47 2.76 3.26
CA GLU A 47 -1.27 1.92 2.10
C GLU A 47 -0.37 0.69 2.37
N SER A 48 -0.35 -0.23 1.42
CA SER A 48 0.46 -1.44 1.50
C SER A 48 1.96 -1.14 1.54
N THR A 49 2.68 -1.97 2.30
CA THR A 49 4.13 -2.08 2.15
C THR A 49 4.44 -2.65 0.77
N ILE A 50 5.31 -2.00 0.01
CA ILE A 50 5.77 -2.45 -1.31
C ILE A 50 7.23 -2.86 -1.18
N ILE A 51 7.56 -4.06 -1.68
CA ILE A 51 8.91 -4.59 -1.70
C ILE A 51 9.35 -4.95 -3.12
N SER A 52 10.65 -4.91 -3.36
CA SER A 52 11.34 -5.53 -4.49
C SER A 52 12.39 -6.51 -3.96
N PHE A 53 12.89 -7.36 -4.86
CA PHE A 53 14.01 -8.25 -4.59
C PHE A 53 15.22 -7.79 -5.41
N ASP A 54 16.41 -7.84 -4.82
CA ASP A 54 17.67 -7.67 -5.56
C ASP A 54 18.10 -8.98 -6.24
N LEU A 55 19.22 -8.96 -6.96
CA LEU A 55 19.78 -10.14 -7.64
C LEU A 55 20.21 -11.27 -6.69
N LYS A 56 20.29 -11.01 -5.39
CA LYS A 56 20.63 -11.98 -4.34
C LYS A 56 19.41 -12.31 -3.46
N ASP A 57 18.21 -12.01 -3.95
CA ASP A 57 16.91 -12.19 -3.26
C ASP A 57 16.78 -11.42 -1.94
N ASN A 58 17.62 -10.42 -1.68
CA ASN A 58 17.43 -9.53 -0.54
C ASN A 58 16.22 -8.63 -0.78
N VAL A 59 15.54 -8.29 0.32
CA VAL A 59 14.31 -7.49 0.28
C VAL A 59 14.65 -6.00 0.33
N ILE A 60 14.13 -5.26 -0.64
CA ILE A 60 14.18 -3.80 -0.69
C ILE A 60 12.77 -3.26 -0.46
N ILE A 61 12.55 -2.55 0.64
CA ILE A 61 11.29 -1.86 0.93
C ILE A 61 11.25 -0.58 0.10
N LEU A 62 10.41 -0.57 -0.93
CA LEU A 62 10.17 0.57 -1.82
C LEU A 62 9.20 1.58 -1.22
N ARG A 63 8.21 1.09 -0.48
CA ARG A 63 7.26 1.94 0.26
C ARG A 63 6.94 1.31 1.61
N PRO A 64 7.15 2.01 2.72
CA PRO A 64 6.71 1.53 4.03
C PRO A 64 5.17 1.51 4.11
N GLY A 65 4.64 0.55 4.85
CA GLY A 65 3.22 0.41 5.12
C GLY A 65 3.02 -0.39 6.40
N ALA A 66 1.89 -1.08 6.52
CA ALA A 66 1.54 -1.83 7.74
C ALA A 66 2.49 -2.99 8.06
N ILE A 67 3.08 -3.62 7.04
CA ILE A 67 4.07 -4.66 7.22
C ILE A 67 5.43 -3.98 7.46
N THR A 68 5.91 -4.07 8.69
CA THR A 68 7.14 -3.39 9.10
C THR A 68 8.39 -4.15 8.69
N LYS A 69 9.54 -3.45 8.63
CA LYS A 69 10.86 -4.07 8.43
C LYS A 69 11.11 -5.20 9.44
N LYS A 70 10.73 -5.00 10.71
CA LYS A 70 10.89 -6.00 11.77
C LYS A 70 10.10 -7.27 11.45
N MET A 71 8.83 -7.14 11.05
CA MET A 71 7.99 -8.28 10.66
C MET A 71 8.58 -9.07 9.49
N LEU A 72 9.13 -8.36 8.50
CA LEU A 72 9.83 -9.01 7.37
C LEU A 72 11.09 -9.75 7.83
N GLN A 73 11.91 -9.14 8.69
CA GLN A 73 13.11 -9.77 9.23
C GLN A 73 12.78 -11.03 10.05
N GLU A 74 11.72 -10.98 10.86
CA GLU A 74 11.21 -12.11 11.63
C GLU A 74 10.75 -13.25 10.71
N ALA A 75 9.97 -12.94 9.67
CA ALA A 75 9.47 -13.92 8.71
C ALA A 75 10.62 -14.61 7.94
N LEU A 76 11.67 -13.87 7.60
CA LEU A 76 12.83 -14.35 6.84
C LEU A 76 13.89 -15.02 7.71
N LYS A 77 13.75 -14.99 9.05
CA LYS A 77 14.66 -15.62 10.02
C LYS A 77 16.13 -15.22 9.80
N GLY A 78 16.38 -14.00 9.36
CA GLY A 78 17.72 -13.47 9.09
C GLY A 78 18.47 -14.09 7.90
N LYS A 79 17.82 -14.92 7.07
CA LYS A 79 18.45 -15.52 5.86
C LYS A 79 18.76 -14.51 4.77
N TYR A 80 17.94 -13.47 4.68
CA TYR A 80 18.05 -12.40 3.69
C TYR A 80 18.09 -11.06 4.39
N THR A 81 18.79 -10.10 3.79
CA THR A 81 18.78 -8.74 4.31
C THR A 81 17.49 -8.02 3.93
N VAL A 82 17.06 -7.08 4.78
CA VAL A 82 15.86 -6.27 4.57
C VAL A 82 16.24 -4.81 4.75
N ASN A 83 16.26 -4.06 3.66
CA ASN A 83 16.68 -2.66 3.65
C ASN A 83 15.62 -1.77 3.01
N TYR A 84 15.61 -0.48 3.36
CA TYR A 84 14.81 0.51 2.65
C TYR A 84 15.55 0.90 1.36
N ALA A 85 14.80 1.25 0.33
CA ALA A 85 15.39 1.87 -0.85
C ALA A 85 16.14 3.16 -0.45
N THR A 86 17.39 3.28 -0.87
CA THR A 86 18.18 4.51 -0.75
C THR A 86 17.86 5.44 -1.92
N THR A 87 17.97 6.75 -1.71
CA THR A 87 17.74 7.78 -2.75
C THR A 87 18.79 7.77 -3.86
N GLU A 88 19.92 7.09 -3.65
CA GLU A 88 20.90 6.81 -4.70
C GLU A 88 20.42 5.61 -5.51
N ILE A 89 19.74 5.91 -6.61
CA ILE A 89 19.51 4.95 -7.68
C ILE A 89 20.76 5.00 -8.55
N ASP A 90 21.72 4.11 -8.28
CA ASP A 90 22.83 3.87 -9.20
C ASP A 90 22.23 3.22 -10.46
N PHE A 91 22.13 4.01 -11.53
CA PHE A 91 21.86 3.55 -12.89
C PHE A 91 23.16 3.18 -13.59
#